data_AF-E7RZI3-F1
#
_entry.id   AF-E7RZI3-F1
#
_cell.length_a   1.000
_cell.length_b   1.000
_cell.length_c   1.000
_cell.angle_alpha   90.00
_cell.angle_beta   90.00
_cell.angle_gamma   90.00
#
_symmetry.space_group_name_H-M   'P 1'
#
loop_
_entity.id
_entity.type
_entity.pdbx_description
1 polymer ?
#
loop_
_entity_poly.entity_id
_entity_poly.type
_entity_poly.pdbx_seq_one_letter_code
_entity_poly.pdbx_strand_id
1 'polypeptide(L)' 'MHTDQAVWLVRHDYGARNFQVLVNGYTGKVSGEQPWSWVKIALAVLLVLAVLAGLSMLDR' A
#
# COMPACT_ATOMS: atom_id res chain seq x y z
N MET A 1 9.93 -28.76 -19.14
CA MET A 1 9.45 -27.49 -18.52
C MET A 1 8.07 -27.77 -17.95
N HIS A 2 7.93 -27.86 -16.62
CA HIS A 2 6.62 -28.00 -15.98
C HIS A 2 5.99 -26.60 -15.93
N THR A 3 4.91 -26.38 -16.68
CA THR A 3 4.25 -25.07 -16.85
C THR A 3 2.96 -24.93 -16.03
N ASP A 4 2.72 -25.80 -15.05
CA ASP A 4 1.46 -25.82 -14.28
C ASP A 4 1.44 -24.85 -13.09
N GLN A 5 1.95 -23.64 -13.27
CA GLN A 5 1.76 -22.57 -12.29
C GLN A 5 0.78 -21.55 -12.86
N ALA A 6 -0.47 -21.65 -12.41
CA ALA A 6 -1.47 -20.64 -12.71
C ALA A 6 -0.99 -19.28 -12.18
N VAL A 7 -0.76 -18.32 -13.08
CA VAL A 7 -0.48 -16.93 -12.73
C VAL A 7 -1.70 -16.10 -13.11
N TRP A 8 -2.25 -15.38 -12.14
CA TRP A 8 -3.41 -14.52 -12.34
C TRP A 8 -2.95 -13.07 -12.41
N LEU A 9 -3.43 -12.36 -13.44
CA LEU A 9 -3.15 -10.94 -13.64
C LEU A 9 -4.40 -10.12 -13.41
N VAL A 10 -4.34 -9.20 -12.45
CA VAL A 10 -5.41 -8.24 -12.19
C VAL A 10 -4.90 -6.84 -12.52
N ARG A 11 -5.61 -6.15 -13.41
CA ARG A 11 -5.42 -4.71 -13.65
C ARG A 11 -6.56 -3.95 -13.02
N HIS A 12 -6.23 -2.93 -12.25
CA HIS A 12 -7.19 -2.01 -11.68
C HIS A 12 -6.78 -0.57 -11.98
N ASP A 13 -7.68 0.14 -12.64
CA ASP A 13 -7.48 1.54 -13.00
C ASP A 13 -7.99 2.42 -11.86
N TYR A 14 -7.09 3.17 -11.22
CA TYR A 14 -7.42 4.09 -10.14
C TYR A 14 -7.10 5.52 -10.58
N GLY A 15 -8.10 6.19 -11.14
CA GLY A 15 -7.95 7.52 -11.74
C GLY A 15 -7.01 7.49 -12.95
N ALA A 16 -5.90 8.22 -12.88
CA ALA A 16 -4.89 8.28 -13.94
C ALA A 16 -3.75 7.25 -13.79
N ARG A 17 -3.77 6.41 -12.73
CA ARG A 17 -2.74 5.39 -12.49
C ARG A 17 -3.31 3.99 -12.68
N ASN A 18 -2.56 3.19 -13.42
CA ASN A 18 -2.87 1.77 -13.63
C ASN A 18 -2.10 0.96 -12.60
N PHE A 19 -2.81 0.15 -11.82
CA PHE A 19 -2.20 -0.77 -10.86
C PHE A 19 -2.33 -2.19 -11.39
N GLN A 20 -1.20 -2.90 -11.41
CA GLN A 20 -1.12 -4.26 -11.90
C GLN A 20 -0.59 -5.17 -10.80
N VAL A 21 -1.33 -6.26 -10.54
CA VAL A 21 -0.98 -7.25 -9.53
C VAL A 21 -0.90 -8.62 -10.19
N LEU A 22 0.21 -9.30 -9.96
CA LEU A 22 0.48 -10.69 -10.32
C LEU A 22 0.32 -11.56 -9.06
N VAL A 23 -0.46 -12.63 -9.18
CA VAL A 23 -0.64 -13.62 -8.12
C VAL A 23 -0.22 -14.99 -8.63
N ASN A 24 0.72 -15.64 -7.94
CA ASN A 24 1.11 -17.01 -8.21
C ASN A 24 0.19 -17.97 -7.45
N GLY A 25 -0.64 -18.73 -8.18
CA GLY A 25 -1.63 -19.64 -7.59
C GLY A 25 -1.05 -20.87 -6.88
N TYR A 26 0.23 -21.18 -7.08
CA TYR A 26 0.89 -22.32 -6.43
C TYR A 26 1.56 -21.93 -5.10
N THR A 27 2.20 -20.77 -5.05
CA THR A 27 2.94 -20.29 -3.86
C THR A 27 2.19 -19.26 -3.04
N GLY A 28 1.09 -18.70 -3.56
CA GLY A 28 0.35 -17.59 -2.93
C GLY A 28 1.10 -16.26 -2.94
N LYS A 29 2.26 -16.17 -3.60
CA LYS A 29 3.02 -14.92 -3.69
C LYS A 29 2.28 -13.91 -4.55
N VAL A 30 2.12 -12.71 -4.00
CA VAL A 30 1.53 -11.54 -4.68
C VAL A 30 2.65 -10.55 -4.97
N SER A 31 2.76 -10.11 -6.22
CA SER A 31 3.74 -9.15 -6.70
C SER A 31 3.05 -8.09 -7.55
N GLY A 32 3.22 -6.81 -7.24
CA GLY A 32 2.58 -5.72 -7.97
C GLY A 32 2.75 -4.39 -7.24
N GLU A 33 2.49 -3.28 -7.94
CA GLU A 33 2.45 -1.96 -7.29
C GLU A 33 1.29 -1.90 -6.31
N GLN A 34 1.59 -1.70 -5.03
CA GLN A 34 0.59 -1.38 -4.04
C GLN A 34 0.31 0.14 -4.05
N PRO A 35 -0.93 0.58 -4.32
CA PRO A 35 -1.29 2.00 -4.24
C PRO A 35 -1.24 2.47 -2.79
N TRP A 36 -0.17 3.17 -2.42
CA TRP A 36 -0.14 3.90 -1.15
C TRP A 36 -1.00 5.15 -1.28
N SER A 37 -2.06 5.22 -0.48
CA SER A 37 -2.91 6.41 -0.42
C SER A 37 -2.15 7.53 0.29
N TRP A 38 -1.81 8.60 -0.44
CA TRP A 38 -1.15 9.78 0.10
C TRP A 38 -1.93 10.40 1.28
N VAL A 39 -3.26 10.29 1.26
CA VAL A 39 -4.14 10.74 2.36
C VAL A 39 -3.84 9.97 3.64
N LYS A 40 -3.68 8.65 3.57
CA LYS A 40 -3.34 7.83 4.76
C LYS A 40 -1.99 8.22 5.34
N ILE A 41 -1.01 8.47 4.47
CA ILE A 41 0.33 8.92 4.89
C ILE A 41 0.25 10.31 5.53
N ALA A 42 -0.46 11.25 4.91
CA ALA A 42 -0.63 12.60 5.44
C ALA A 42 -1.32 12.59 6.81
N LEU A 43 -2.39 11.80 6.98
CA LEU A 43 -3.06 11.64 8.27
C LEU A 43 -2.15 11.04 9.33
N ALA A 44 -1.34 10.03 8.99
CA ALA A 44 -0.37 9.47 9.91
C ALA A 44 0.68 10.50 10.38
N VAL A 45 1.19 11.32 9.46
CA VAL A 45 2.14 12.40 9.77
C VAL A 45 1.47 13.46 10.66
N LEU A 46 0.26 13.89 10.34
CA LEU A 46 -0.48 14.87 11.14
C LEU A 46 -0.76 14.36 12.56
N LEU A 47 -1.10 13.08 12.71
CA LEU A 47 -1.33 12.47 14.01
C LEU A 47 -0.05 12.50 14.88
N VAL A 48 1.10 12.15 14.30
CA VAL A 48 2.39 12.20 15.01
C VAL A 48 2.72 13.64 15.44
N LEU A 49 2.54 14.62 14.54
CA LEU A 49 2.79 16.02 14.85
C LEU A 49 1.86 16.55 15.96
N ALA A 50 0.58 16.17 15.95
CA ALA A 50 -0.38 16.56 16.97
C ALA A 50 0.00 16.00 18.35
N VAL A 51 0.44 14.74 18.41
CA VAL A 51 0.93 14.12 19.66
C VAL A 51 2.17 14.85 20.18
N LEU A 52 3.16 15.11 19.32
CA LEU A 52 4.38 15.83 19.70
C LEU A 52 4.07 17.25 20.19
N ALA A 53 3.16 17.96 19.52
CA ALA A 53 2.72 19.28 19.93
C ALA A 53 2.07 19.22 21.32
N GLY A 54 1.13 18.30 21.55
CA GLY A 54 0.48 18.13 22.85
C GLY A 54 1.46 17.80 23.97
N LEU A 55 2.42 16.89 23.72
CA LEU A 55 3.48 16.58 24.68
C LEU A 55 4.35 17.80 24.98
N SER A 56 4.76 18.56 23.97
CA SER A 56 5.53 19.79 24.17
C SER A 56 4.77 20.85 24.96
N MET A 57 3.43 20.89 24.88
CA MET A 57 2.60 21.83 25.62
C MET A 57 2.44 21.40 27.08
N LEU A 58 2.46 20.10 27.37
CA LEU A 58 2.41 19.57 28.73
C LEU A 58 3.75 19.70 29.47
N ASP A 59 4.87 19.71 28.74
CA ASP A 59 6.24 19.83 29.26
C ASP A 59 6.70 21.29 29.48
N ARG A 60 5.79 22.27 29.37
CA ARG A 60 6.02 23.69 29.66
C ARG A 60 5.42 24.08 31.00
#